data_AF-A0A425AFK2-F1
#
_entry.id   AF-A0A425AFK2-F1
#
_cell.length_a   1.000
_cell.length_b   1.000
_cell.length_c   1.000
_cell.angle_alpha   90.00
_cell.angle_beta   90.00
_cell.angle_gamma   90.00
#
_symmetry.space_group_name_H-M   'P 1'
#
loop_
_entity.id
_entity.type
_entity.pdbx_description
1 polymer ?
#
loop_
_entity_poly.entity_id
_entity_poly.type
_entity_poly.pdbx_seq_one_letter_code
_entity_poly.pdbx_strand_id
1 'polypeptide(L)'
;QAADGSVVLIVESKQIRNGTVQLNPNGAGGYTQMSEDWIKQVANSLPDGSPAKAAVFKAEREGKLKTAIAGVDRQTGKAVILSVKVPSKTNIRR
;
A
#
# COMPACT_ATOMS: atom_id res chain seq x y z
N GLN A 1 -16.03 -1.70 6.25
CA GLN A 1 -16.66 -0.78 5.29
C GLN A 1 -17.26 0.36 6.11
N ALA A 2 -17.13 1.61 5.67
CA ALA A 2 -17.81 2.73 6.32
C ALA A 2 -19.32 2.61 6.24
N ALA A 3 -20.05 3.32 7.11
CA ALA A 3 -21.50 3.46 6.99
C ALA A 3 -21.94 4.07 5.64
N ASP A 4 -21.04 4.77 4.92
CA ASP A 4 -21.26 5.34 3.59
C ASP A 4 -20.66 4.49 2.44
N GLY A 5 -20.09 3.31 2.73
CA GLY A 5 -19.46 2.46 1.71
C GLY A 5 -18.03 2.85 1.30
N SER A 6 -17.50 4.01 1.73
CA SER A 6 -16.22 4.55 1.27
C SER A 6 -15.02 3.74 1.75
N VAL A 7 -14.05 3.55 0.85
CA VAL A 7 -12.72 2.97 1.11
C VAL A 7 -11.64 3.78 0.41
N VAL A 8 -10.44 3.83 0.99
CA VAL A 8 -9.26 4.40 0.33
C VAL A 8 -8.37 3.25 -0.12
N LEU A 9 -8.05 3.23 -1.40
CA LEU A 9 -7.22 2.19 -2.02
C LEU A 9 -5.87 2.78 -2.42
N ILE A 10 -4.78 2.21 -1.91
CA ILE A 10 -3.43 2.44 -2.43
C ILE A 10 -3.12 1.30 -3.41
N VAL A 11 -2.87 1.66 -4.66
CA VAL A 11 -2.57 0.71 -5.75
C VAL A 11 -1.15 0.92 -6.25
N GLU A 12 -0.40 -0.17 -6.39
CA GLU A 12 0.89 -0.17 -7.06
C GLU A 12 0.87 -1.04 -8.32
N SER A 13 1.42 -0.52 -9.42
CA SER A 13 1.55 -1.27 -10.67
C SER A 13 2.86 -2.07 -10.70
N LYS A 14 2.77 -3.39 -10.89
CA LYS A 14 3.94 -4.29 -10.96
C LYS A 14 3.78 -5.35 -12.05
N GLN A 15 4.92 -5.85 -12.53
CA GLN A 15 4.94 -7.10 -13.27
C GLN A 15 4.69 -8.26 -12.30
N ILE A 16 3.75 -9.16 -12.63
CA ILE A 16 3.40 -10.32 -11.81
C ILE A 16 3.96 -11.57 -12.48
N ARG A 17 4.67 -12.39 -11.69
CA ARG A 17 5.25 -13.65 -12.16
C ARG A 17 4.73 -14.78 -11.28
N ASN A 18 3.91 -15.67 -11.85
CA ASN A 18 3.34 -16.82 -11.14
C ASN A 18 2.65 -16.41 -9.82
N GLY A 19 1.79 -15.40 -9.86
CA GLY A 19 1.11 -14.86 -8.68
C GLY A 19 2.01 -14.18 -7.64
N THR A 20 3.32 -14.09 -7.89
CA THR A 20 4.29 -13.46 -6.99
C THR A 20 4.64 -12.05 -7.46
N VAL A 21 4.80 -11.14 -6.49
CA VAL A 21 5.26 -9.77 -6.69
C VAL A 21 6.45 -9.51 -5.78
N GLN A 22 7.44 -8.79 -6.30
CA GLN A 22 8.54 -8.29 -5.49
C GLN A 22 8.24 -6.87 -5.03
N LEU A 23 8.14 -6.71 -3.71
CA LEU A 23 8.06 -5.42 -3.04
C LEU A 23 9.46 -4.98 -2.62
N ASN A 24 9.73 -3.67 -2.68
CA ASN A 24 11.01 -3.15 -2.19
C ASN A 24 11.07 -3.33 -0.66
N PRO A 25 11.99 -4.13 -0.11
CA PRO A 25 12.07 -4.35 1.34
C PRO A 25 12.59 -3.12 2.10
N ASN A 26 13.22 -2.16 1.41
CA ASN A 26 13.85 -0.97 1.98
C ASN A 26 13.35 0.28 1.24
N GLY A 27 12.03 0.48 1.24
CA GLY A 27 11.37 1.64 0.66
C GLY A 27 11.53 2.90 1.51
N ALA A 28 10.54 3.79 1.44
CA ALA A 28 10.51 5.01 2.22
C ALA A 28 10.69 4.70 3.72
N GLY A 29 11.65 5.37 4.37
CA GLY A 29 11.95 5.17 5.79
C GLY A 29 12.61 3.82 6.12
N GLY A 30 13.07 3.07 5.10
CA GLY A 30 13.64 1.73 5.27
C GLY A 30 12.60 0.63 5.47
N TYR A 31 11.30 0.94 5.32
CA TYR A 31 10.21 -0.01 5.49
C TYR A 31 9.89 -0.77 4.21
N THR A 32 9.37 -1.99 4.34
CA THR A 32 8.87 -2.74 3.19
C THR A 32 7.75 -1.97 2.50
N GLN A 33 7.86 -1.80 1.18
CA GLN A 33 6.85 -1.14 0.37
C GLN A 33 5.45 -1.72 0.63
N MET A 34 4.45 -0.84 0.69
CA MET A 34 3.05 -1.16 1.03
C MET A 34 2.79 -1.67 2.46
N SER A 35 3.80 -1.74 3.33
CA SER A 35 3.56 -1.94 4.77
C SER A 35 2.95 -0.69 5.40
N GLU A 36 2.33 -0.85 6.56
CA GLU A 36 1.70 0.27 7.28
C GLU A 36 2.69 1.42 7.54
N ASP A 37 3.88 1.12 8.03
CA ASP A 37 4.90 2.15 8.29
C ASP A 37 5.45 2.81 7.02
N TRP A 38 5.55 2.05 5.93
CA TRP A 38 5.90 2.63 4.63
C TRP A 38 4.82 3.61 4.16
N ILE A 39 3.53 3.24 4.30
CA ILE A 39 2.42 4.12 3.93
C ILE A 39 2.45 5.40 4.77
N LYS A 40 2.65 5.29 6.09
CA LYS A 40 2.79 6.45 6.97
C LYS A 40 3.96 7.33 6.54
N GLN A 41 5.11 6.74 6.21
CA GLN A 41 6.28 7.50 5.76
C GLN A 41 6.01 8.24 4.45
N VAL A 42 5.35 7.59 3.49
CA VAL A 42 4.96 8.23 2.21
C VAL A 42 3.92 9.32 2.45
N ALA A 43 2.86 9.05 3.21
CA ALA A 43 1.83 10.03 3.53
C ALA A 43 2.41 11.26 4.26
N ASN A 44 3.39 11.06 5.15
CA ASN A 44 4.08 12.14 5.84
C ASN A 44 4.94 13.01 4.91
N SER A 45 5.44 12.45 3.80
CA SER A 45 6.18 13.21 2.78
C SER A 45 5.29 14.09 1.89
N LEU A 46 3.97 13.90 1.92
CA LEU A 46 3.03 14.76 1.20
C LEU A 46 2.90 16.14 1.90
N PRO A 47 2.64 17.22 1.13
CA PRO A 47 2.43 18.54 1.68
C PRO A 47 1.36 18.55 2.78
N ASP A 48 1.58 19.39 3.79
CA ASP A 48 0.60 19.62 4.84
C ASP A 48 -0.68 20.23 4.26
N GLY A 49 -1.82 19.80 4.81
CA GLY A 49 -3.15 20.14 4.28
C GLY A 49 -3.55 19.42 3.00
N SER A 50 -2.71 18.54 2.42
CA SER A 50 -3.09 17.83 1.20
C SER A 50 -4.29 16.89 1.42
N PRO A 51 -5.30 16.90 0.53
CA PRO A 51 -6.45 16.00 0.64
C PRO A 51 -6.06 14.52 0.66
N ALA A 52 -5.01 14.14 -0.08
CA ALA A 52 -4.49 12.78 -0.11
C ALA A 52 -3.92 12.34 1.25
N LYS A 53 -3.10 13.17 1.90
CA LYS A 53 -2.57 12.91 3.25
C LYS A 53 -3.71 12.74 4.26
N ALA A 54 -4.69 13.64 4.23
CA ALA A 54 -5.86 13.57 5.09
C ALA A 54 -6.69 12.30 4.86
N ALA A 55 -6.92 11.92 3.59
CA ALA A 55 -7.68 10.72 3.24
C ALA A 55 -6.99 9.44 3.71
N VAL A 56 -5.67 9.32 3.52
CA VAL A 56 -4.89 8.15 3.96
C VAL A 56 -4.96 8.00 5.48
N PHE A 57 -4.65 9.05 6.25
CA PHE A 57 -4.67 8.96 7.72
C PHE A 57 -6.07 8.76 8.28
N LYS A 58 -7.11 9.35 7.67
CA LYS A 58 -8.50 9.08 8.07
C LYS A 58 -8.85 7.61 7.84
N ALA A 59 -8.57 7.07 6.66
CA ALA A 59 -8.87 5.69 6.31
C ALA A 59 -8.08 4.68 7.16
N GLU A 60 -6.84 4.99 7.51
CA GLU A 60 -6.03 4.20 8.44
C GLU A 60 -6.69 4.14 9.82
N ARG A 61 -7.00 5.29 10.43
CA ARG A 61 -7.66 5.36 11.75
C ARG A 61 -9.01 4.64 11.78
N GLU A 62 -9.74 4.65 10.68
CA GLU A 62 -11.04 4.01 10.55
C GLU A 62 -10.97 2.52 10.12
N GLY A 63 -9.77 1.96 9.92
CA GLY A 63 -9.60 0.58 9.45
C GLY A 63 -10.11 0.32 8.02
N LYS A 64 -10.20 1.37 7.20
CA LYS A 64 -10.74 1.36 5.83
C LYS A 64 -9.67 1.47 4.75
N LEU A 65 -8.43 1.70 5.13
CA LEU A 65 -7.31 1.71 4.19
C LEU A 65 -7.08 0.28 3.67
N LYS A 66 -7.08 0.14 2.35
CA LYS A 66 -6.78 -1.12 1.65
C LYS A 66 -5.59 -0.91 0.72
N THR A 67 -4.78 -1.95 0.59
CA THR A 67 -3.67 -1.99 -0.35
C THR A 67 -3.87 -3.10 -1.36
N ALA A 68 -3.55 -2.81 -2.61
CA ALA A 68 -3.62 -3.78 -3.69
C ALA A 68 -2.47 -3.57 -4.69
N ILE A 69 -2.08 -4.66 -5.33
CA ILE A 69 -1.14 -4.63 -6.45
C ILE A 69 -1.93 -4.89 -7.72
N ALA A 70 -1.82 -3.98 -8.69
CA ALA A 70 -2.39 -4.16 -10.02
C ALA A 70 -1.27 -4.52 -11.00
N GLY A 71 -1.57 -5.32 -12.01
CA GLY A 71 -0.58 -5.70 -13.00
C GLY A 71 -1.10 -6.67 -14.05
N VAL A 72 -0.20 -7.09 -14.94
CA VAL A 72 -0.44 -8.18 -15.88
C VAL A 72 0.25 -9.43 -15.37
N ASP A 73 -0.48 -10.52 -15.25
CA ASP A 73 0.09 -11.85 -15.01
C ASP A 73 0.80 -12.33 -16.27
N ARG A 74 2.12 -12.51 -16.20
CA ARG A 74 2.93 -12.91 -17.36
C ARG A 74 2.64 -14.31 -17.89
N GLN A 75 2.08 -15.20 -17.08
CA GLN A 75 1.75 -16.56 -17.52
C GLN A 75 0.47 -16.59 -18.35
N THR A 76 -0.51 -15.75 -17.98
CA THR A 76 -1.84 -15.76 -18.59
C THR A 76 -2.12 -14.57 -19.52
N GLY A 77 -1.31 -13.51 -19.44
CA GLY A 77 -1.51 -12.25 -20.16
C GLY A 77 -2.66 -11.40 -19.62
N LYS A 78 -3.31 -11.81 -18.51
CA LYS A 78 -4.50 -11.14 -17.96
C LYS A 78 -4.12 -10.01 -17.02
N ALA A 79 -4.88 -8.92 -17.06
CA ALA A 79 -4.84 -7.90 -16.03
C ALA A 79 -5.46 -8.44 -14.73
N VAL A 80 -4.79 -8.23 -13.60
CA VAL A 80 -5.22 -8.70 -12.27
C VAL A 80 -5.01 -7.61 -11.22
N ILE A 81 -5.85 -7.65 -10.18
CA ILE A 81 -5.71 -6.84 -8.96
C ILE A 81 -5.67 -7.80 -7.77
N LEU A 82 -4.58 -7.76 -7.02
CA LEU A 82 -4.34 -8.62 -5.86
C LEU A 82 -4.35 -7.77 -4.59
N SER A 83 -5.31 -8.03 -3.69
CA SER A 83 -5.28 -7.42 -2.35
C SER A 83 -4.10 -7.97 -1.56
N VAL A 84 -3.35 -7.10 -0.87
CA VAL A 84 -2.18 -7.51 -0.10
C VAL A 84 -2.25 -6.98 1.33
N LYS A 85 -1.64 -7.69 2.27
CA LYS A 85 -1.40 -7.19 3.63
C LYS A 85 0.06 -7.46 3.97
N VAL A 86 0.87 -6.41 3.96
CA VAL A 86 2.31 -6.50 4.19
C VAL A 86 2.56 -6.12 5.65
N PRO A 87 3.09 -7.02 6.48
CA PRO A 87 3.44 -6.67 7.85
C PRO A 87 4.57 -5.65 7.86
N SER A 88 4.52 -4.70 8.78
CA SER A 88 5.66 -3.84 9.06
C SER A 88 6.82 -4.69 9.61
N LYS A 89 8.04 -4.35 9.19
CA LYS A 89 9.24 -4.90 9.81
C LYS A 89 9.38 -4.34 11.22
N THR A 90 9.76 -5.18 12.17
CA THR A 90 10.29 -4.69 13.45
C THR A 90 11.60 -3.96 13.16
N ASN A 91 11.56 -2.63 13.14
CA ASN A 91 12.77 -1.82 13.07
C ASN A 91 13.44 -1.89 14.45
N ILE A 92 14.26 -2.92 14.67
CA ILE A 92 15.21 -2.93 15.79
C ILE A 92 16.24 -1.87 15.42
N ARG A 93 16.06 -0.66 15.95
CA ARG A 93 17.09 0.40 15.87
C ARG A 93 18.38 -0.21 16.44
N ARG A 94 19.37 -0.42 15.57
CA ARG A 94 20.75 -0.70 15.99
C ARG A 94 21.44 0.63 16.27
#